data_AF-A0A4U9W7U4-F1
#
_entry.id   AF-A0A4U9W7U4-F1
#
_cell.length_a   1.000
_cell.length_b   1.000
_cell.length_c   1.000
_cell.angle_alpha   90.00
_cell.angle_beta   90.00
_cell.angle_gamma   90.00
#
_symmetry.space_group_name_H-M   'P 1'
#
loop_
_entity.id
_entity.type
_entity.pdbx_description
1 polymer ?
#
loop_
_entity_poly.entity_id
_entity_poly.type
_entity_poly.pdbx_seq_one_letter_code
_entity_poly.pdbx_strand_id
1 'polypeptide(L)'
;MEIFWQDEFNDQLLNRNKWTTNYFSSLNYLNKASKQEMLDGQLPQPAYTMDGSAINLYINDTLPKRIFAEGGNQKISSIQTYDWRTNENLLDNSRGGYFEVKVRRNRSGNPKGTNTAFWFDSPGPDIRYYLQKGSEVDGIKGIRPKGQLFEIDVFEYITAQFVIHGDVDEKGVFQHNLATHIAEGYEHVGKWVTHGVLWTPTSIKHYINGDLIKEYANKNNIYSPNHFMNVFLGAYGSEGGVNMEVDYIRAYSWPLKNENELPNPDFEAKGGLPPWEGEARLEVGSGEGGSHAAALPVGKQIEQYVYLDPQQAYLLEYWGKSSSIELEIDDVTPVSGALTTIRRQPQLLSGNGSQHRIAFNTGTEVAANKKIVRILFKNVGQETAYLDNITIEKK
;
A
#
# COMPACT_ATOMS: atom_id res chain seq x y z
N MET A 1 -3.80 -13.68 5.68
CA MET A 1 -2.58 -12.87 5.48
C MET A 1 -1.62 -13.19 6.61
N GLU A 2 -0.33 -13.01 6.38
CA GLU A 2 0.77 -13.24 7.33
C GLU A 2 1.54 -11.94 7.54
N ILE A 3 2.17 -11.76 8.70
CA ILE A 3 3.00 -10.59 8.98
C ILE A 3 4.27 -10.69 8.15
N PHE A 4 4.59 -9.64 7.37
CA PHE A 4 5.88 -9.51 6.69
C PHE A 4 6.77 -8.42 7.30
N TRP A 5 6.17 -7.49 8.04
CA TRP A 5 6.89 -6.45 8.78
C TRP A 5 6.06 -6.01 9.98
N GLN A 6 6.73 -5.70 11.10
CA GLN A 6 6.08 -5.16 12.29
C GLN A 6 7.06 -4.37 13.13
N ASP A 7 6.56 -3.46 13.94
CA ASP A 7 7.25 -2.94 15.11
C ASP A 7 6.27 -2.90 16.28
N GLU A 8 6.62 -3.59 17.36
CA GLU A 8 5.81 -3.70 18.57
C GLU A 8 6.26 -2.72 19.65
N PHE A 9 7.30 -1.92 19.38
CA PHE A 9 7.84 -0.91 20.30
C PHE A 9 8.14 -1.40 21.74
N ASN A 10 8.38 -2.71 21.89
CA ASN A 10 8.66 -3.35 23.18
C ASN A 10 10.12 -3.20 23.64
N ASP A 11 10.97 -2.58 22.81
CA ASP A 11 12.35 -2.25 23.17
C ASP A 11 12.40 -0.93 23.96
N GLN A 12 13.49 -0.70 24.70
CA GLN A 12 13.73 0.58 25.38
C GLN A 12 14.33 1.65 24.46
N LEU A 13 14.71 1.28 23.23
CA LEU A 13 15.36 2.14 22.25
C LEU A 13 14.70 1.98 20.89
N LEU A 14 14.69 3.06 20.10
CA LEU A 14 14.14 3.03 18.75
C LEU A 14 14.99 2.14 17.84
N ASN A 15 14.34 1.19 17.16
CA ASN A 15 15.01 0.33 16.20
C ASN A 15 15.40 1.11 14.93
N ARG A 16 16.68 1.51 14.84
CA ARG A 16 17.22 2.30 13.73
C ARG A 16 17.36 1.54 12.41
N ASN A 17 17.17 0.23 12.40
CA ASN A 17 17.08 -0.56 11.18
C ASN A 17 15.67 -0.49 10.54
N LYS A 18 14.68 0.04 11.28
CA LYS A 18 13.31 0.24 10.79
C LYS A 18 12.95 1.70 10.63
N TRP A 19 13.55 2.57 11.46
CA TRP A 19 13.15 3.96 11.57
C TRP A 19 14.32 4.93 11.43
N THR A 20 14.08 6.00 10.68
CA THR A 20 14.84 7.24 10.79
C THR A 20 14.04 8.30 11.55
N THR A 21 14.76 9.22 12.19
CA THR A 21 14.22 10.37 12.93
C THR A 21 14.36 11.68 12.17
N ASN A 22 14.90 11.64 10.96
CA ASN A 22 15.07 12.82 10.12
C ASN A 22 13.80 13.06 9.31
N TYR A 23 12.81 13.67 9.94
CA TYR A 23 11.52 13.95 9.30
C TYR A 23 11.68 14.81 8.04
N PHE A 24 11.31 14.26 6.89
CA PHE A 24 11.26 14.97 5.62
C PHE A 24 10.26 14.29 4.69
N SER A 25 9.48 15.07 3.94
CA SER A 25 8.48 14.56 2.99
C SER A 25 8.59 15.25 1.63
N SER A 26 7.86 14.73 0.64
CA SER A 26 7.80 15.31 -0.71
C SER A 26 7.39 16.78 -0.68
N LEU A 27 6.47 17.15 0.22
CA LEU A 27 6.00 18.52 0.40
C LEU A 27 7.10 19.49 0.91
N ASN A 28 8.13 18.98 1.58
CA ASN A 28 9.24 19.81 2.07
C ASN A 28 10.33 20.05 1.03
N TYR A 29 10.36 19.27 -0.05
CA TYR A 29 11.47 19.27 -0.99
C TYR A 29 11.70 20.62 -1.69
N LEU A 30 10.63 21.36 -1.97
CA LEU A 30 10.72 22.68 -2.63
C LEU A 30 11.13 23.80 -1.65
N ASN A 31 11.13 23.55 -0.33
CA ASN A 31 11.68 24.48 0.63
C ASN A 31 13.21 24.35 0.66
N LYS A 32 13.91 25.33 0.08
CA LYS A 32 15.38 25.34 -0.02
C LYS A 32 16.09 25.20 1.33
N ALA A 33 15.58 25.86 2.38
CA ALA A 33 16.18 25.80 3.71
C ALA A 33 16.01 24.41 4.32
N SER A 34 14.79 23.87 4.31
CA SER A 34 14.51 22.52 4.84
C SER A 34 15.26 21.44 4.06
N LYS A 35 15.33 21.56 2.72
CA LYS A 35 16.10 20.63 1.88
C LYS A 35 17.59 20.68 2.21
N GLN A 36 18.16 21.87 2.41
CA GLN A 36 19.57 22.01 2.79
C GLN A 36 19.83 21.38 4.17
N GLU A 37 18.98 21.67 5.15
CA GLU A 37 19.08 21.05 6.49
C GLU A 37 18.97 19.52 6.43
N MET A 38 18.10 18.99 5.56
CA MET A 38 17.96 17.55 5.33
C MET A 38 19.27 16.94 4.82
N LEU A 39 19.88 17.56 3.80
CA LEU A 39 21.15 17.13 3.23
C LEU A 39 22.30 17.19 4.25
N ASP A 40 22.29 18.24 5.09
CA ASP A 40 23.31 18.46 6.12
C ASP A 40 23.06 17.64 7.40
N GLY A 41 21.93 16.93 7.51
CA GLY A 41 21.56 16.16 8.71
C GLY A 41 21.25 17.03 9.93
N GLN A 42 20.71 18.23 9.71
CA GLN A 42 20.46 19.26 10.73
C GLN A 42 18.97 19.49 11.05
N LEU A 43 18.08 18.68 10.48
CA LEU A 43 16.65 18.72 10.77
C LEU A 43 16.39 18.53 12.28
N PRO A 44 15.36 19.20 12.84
CA PRO A 44 14.99 19.03 14.24
C PRO A 44 14.70 17.56 14.57
N GLN A 45 15.33 17.06 15.64
CA GLN A 45 15.09 15.70 16.09
C GLN A 45 13.77 15.61 16.86
N PRO A 46 13.02 14.50 16.69
CA PRO A 46 11.76 14.29 17.37
C PRO A 46 11.98 14.12 18.86
N ALA A 47 10.97 14.50 19.65
CA ALA A 47 10.91 14.13 21.05
C ALA A 47 10.07 12.85 21.19
N TYR A 48 10.67 11.85 21.81
CA TYR A 48 10.01 10.58 22.05
C TYR A 48 10.53 9.91 23.32
N THR A 49 9.70 9.01 23.86
CA THR A 49 10.04 8.11 24.95
C THR A 49 9.57 6.71 24.62
N MET A 50 10.31 5.69 25.08
CA MET A 50 9.92 4.29 24.99
C MET A 50 10.05 3.66 26.38
N ASP A 51 9.03 2.94 26.81
CA ASP A 51 8.99 2.28 28.13
C ASP A 51 9.06 0.75 28.05
N GLY A 52 9.23 0.21 26.83
CA GLY A 52 9.20 -1.22 26.56
C GLY A 52 7.78 -1.79 26.36
N SER A 53 6.76 -0.93 26.26
CA SER A 53 5.39 -1.32 25.89
C SER A 53 4.78 -0.45 24.78
N ALA A 54 5.31 0.75 24.57
CA ALA A 54 4.89 1.65 23.50
C ALA A 54 5.99 2.67 23.20
N ILE A 55 5.93 3.29 22.02
CA ILE A 55 6.59 4.56 21.74
C ILE A 55 5.59 5.70 21.96
N ASN A 56 6.02 6.76 22.63
CA ASN A 56 5.26 8.01 22.74
C ASN A 56 6.00 9.12 22.01
N LEU A 57 5.47 9.54 20.85
CA LEU A 57 5.92 10.73 20.14
C LEU A 57 5.18 11.95 20.69
N TYR A 58 5.91 13.01 21.04
CA TYR A 58 5.27 14.17 21.65
C TYR A 58 5.90 15.50 21.25
N ILE A 59 5.13 16.56 21.38
CA ILE A 59 5.61 17.93 21.37
C ILE A 59 5.19 18.61 22.67
N ASN A 60 5.97 19.56 23.13
CA ASN A 60 5.65 20.50 24.20
C ASN A 60 6.38 21.83 23.98
N ASP A 61 6.27 22.74 24.93
CA ASP A 61 6.89 24.07 24.84
C ASP A 61 8.42 24.01 24.73
N THR A 62 9.05 22.95 25.21
CA THR A 62 10.52 22.77 25.19
C THR A 62 11.01 21.89 24.04
N LEU A 63 10.26 20.85 23.69
CA LEU A 63 10.68 19.79 22.77
C LEU A 63 9.65 19.55 21.66
N PRO A 64 10.06 19.27 20.42
CA PRO A 64 11.37 19.52 19.82
C PRO A 64 11.91 20.93 20.06
N LYS A 65 13.23 21.11 19.94
CA LYS A 65 13.94 22.34 20.33
C LYS A 65 13.45 23.59 19.59
N ARG A 66 12.95 23.43 18.36
CA ARG A 66 12.44 24.52 17.53
C ARG A 66 11.31 24.03 16.63
N ILE A 67 10.59 24.98 16.05
CA ILE A 67 9.68 24.73 14.92
C ILE A 67 10.45 24.10 13.74
N PHE A 68 9.76 23.28 12.96
CA PHE A 68 10.39 22.50 11.89
C PHE A 68 11.02 23.38 10.81
N ALA A 69 10.23 24.29 10.23
CA ALA A 69 10.67 25.24 9.23
C ALA A 69 10.59 26.68 9.76
N GLU A 70 11.53 27.52 9.35
CA GLU A 70 11.51 28.95 9.64
C GLU A 70 10.22 29.60 9.11
N GLY A 71 9.58 30.46 9.92
CA GLY A 71 8.28 31.05 9.59
C GLY A 71 7.07 30.09 9.72
N GLY A 72 7.31 28.81 9.99
CA GLY A 72 6.26 27.84 10.32
C GLY A 72 5.71 28.02 11.74
N ASN A 73 4.69 27.22 12.07
CA ASN A 73 4.00 27.30 13.36
C ASN A 73 3.96 25.96 14.11
N GLN A 74 4.62 24.92 13.62
CA GLN A 74 4.59 23.57 14.19
C GLN A 74 5.98 23.08 14.54
N LYS A 75 6.11 22.53 15.75
CA LYS A 75 7.14 21.53 16.06
C LYS A 75 6.62 20.17 15.62
N ILE A 76 7.53 19.29 15.23
CA ILE A 76 7.20 17.97 14.68
C ILE A 76 8.04 16.91 15.36
N SER A 77 7.39 15.95 15.99
CA SER A 77 8.00 14.71 16.44
C SER A 77 7.51 13.59 15.54
N SER A 78 8.34 13.19 14.58
CA SER A 78 8.00 12.17 13.59
C SER A 78 9.16 11.20 13.37
N ILE A 79 8.81 9.95 13.04
CA ILE A 79 9.71 8.91 12.56
C ILE A 79 9.17 8.34 11.25
N GLN A 80 10.07 7.82 10.42
CA GLN A 80 9.71 7.30 9.10
C GLN A 80 10.60 6.14 8.65
N THR A 81 10.13 5.35 7.69
CA THR A 81 10.83 4.16 7.18
C THR A 81 11.76 4.44 5.99
N TYR A 82 12.03 5.70 5.67
CA TYR A 82 12.88 6.08 4.55
C TYR A 82 13.75 7.28 4.91
N ASP A 83 15.07 7.18 4.69
CA ASP A 83 16.00 8.28 4.89
C ASP A 83 16.25 9.01 3.57
N TRP A 84 15.74 10.24 3.47
CA TRP A 84 15.88 11.09 2.29
C TRP A 84 17.33 11.51 2.01
N ARG A 85 18.15 11.61 3.05
CA ARG A 85 19.53 12.07 2.94
C ARG A 85 20.42 11.00 2.34
N THR A 86 20.22 9.75 2.76
CA THR A 86 21.00 8.60 2.26
C THR A 86 20.31 7.86 1.12
N ASN A 87 19.05 8.21 0.80
CA ASN A 87 18.21 7.49 -0.16
C ASN A 87 18.05 6.01 0.22
N GLU A 88 17.75 5.75 1.48
CA GLU A 88 17.66 4.41 2.04
C GLU A 88 16.22 4.06 2.41
N ASN A 89 15.72 2.95 1.85
CA ASN A 89 14.43 2.38 2.20
C ASN A 89 14.58 1.29 3.26
N LEU A 90 13.92 1.45 4.41
CA LEU A 90 13.91 0.53 5.55
C LEU A 90 12.66 -0.38 5.56
N LEU A 91 11.74 -0.20 4.61
CA LEU A 91 10.52 -1.00 4.43
C LEU A 91 10.17 -1.17 2.95
N ASP A 92 10.36 -2.37 2.40
CA ASP A 92 9.78 -2.69 1.10
C ASP A 92 8.29 -3.05 1.24
N ASN A 93 7.44 -2.09 0.89
CA ASN A 93 6.00 -2.29 0.75
C ASN A 93 5.50 -2.08 -0.68
N SER A 94 6.36 -2.27 -1.69
CA SER A 94 6.04 -2.02 -3.11
C SER A 94 4.86 -2.83 -3.66
N ARG A 95 4.37 -3.83 -2.92
CA ARG A 95 3.25 -4.70 -3.28
C ARG A 95 1.98 -4.45 -2.45
N GLY A 96 1.99 -3.42 -1.62
CA GLY A 96 0.91 -3.15 -0.68
C GLY A 96 0.74 -4.23 0.37
N GLY A 97 -0.50 -4.44 0.79
CA GLY A 97 -0.86 -5.29 1.92
C GLY A 97 -1.81 -4.59 2.88
N TYR A 98 -2.06 -5.24 4.01
CA TYR A 98 -2.81 -4.66 5.11
C TYR A 98 -1.83 -4.07 6.13
N PHE A 99 -1.95 -2.80 6.43
CA PHE A 99 -1.19 -2.13 7.47
C PHE A 99 -2.15 -1.73 8.58
N GLU A 100 -1.80 -1.98 9.82
CA GLU A 100 -2.52 -1.48 10.98
C GLU A 100 -1.58 -0.85 11.99
N VAL A 101 -2.10 0.16 12.69
CA VAL A 101 -1.44 0.83 13.80
C VAL A 101 -2.43 0.95 14.95
N LYS A 102 -1.97 0.70 16.18
CA LYS A 102 -2.77 0.92 17.38
C LYS A 102 -2.21 2.08 18.17
N VAL A 103 -3.00 3.15 18.30
CA VAL A 103 -2.55 4.43 18.88
C VAL A 103 -3.47 4.94 19.96
N ARG A 104 -2.92 5.75 20.86
CA ARG A 104 -3.66 6.62 21.78
C ARG A 104 -3.14 8.04 21.66
N ARG A 105 -4.04 9.00 21.44
CA ARG A 105 -3.70 10.39 21.08
C ARG A 105 -4.29 11.36 22.09
N ASN A 106 -3.51 12.36 22.50
CA ASN A 106 -3.94 13.37 23.48
C ASN A 106 -3.39 14.76 23.14
N ARG A 107 -4.01 15.77 23.75
CA ARG A 107 -3.53 17.16 23.72
C ARG A 107 -3.79 17.87 25.04
N SER A 108 -2.98 18.86 25.37
CA SER A 108 -3.08 19.69 26.57
C SER A 108 -2.66 21.14 26.29
N GLY A 109 -3.27 22.11 26.97
CA GLY A 109 -2.85 23.51 26.86
C GLY A 109 -3.28 24.24 25.57
N ASN A 110 -4.26 23.71 24.82
CA ASN A 110 -4.77 24.27 23.57
C ASN A 110 -3.69 24.56 22.50
N PRO A 111 -2.91 23.55 22.10
CA PRO A 111 -1.80 23.75 21.18
C PRO A 111 -2.27 24.20 19.80
N LYS A 112 -1.51 25.12 19.19
CA LYS A 112 -1.70 25.53 17.80
C LYS A 112 -1.19 24.44 16.85
N GLY A 113 -1.81 24.34 15.67
CA GLY A 113 -1.42 23.37 14.65
C GLY A 113 -1.45 21.93 15.14
N THR A 114 -2.39 21.58 16.03
CA THR A 114 -2.51 20.22 16.59
C THR A 114 -2.72 19.21 15.46
N ASN A 115 -1.79 18.27 15.30
CA ASN A 115 -1.96 17.11 14.44
C ASN A 115 -1.32 15.86 15.09
N THR A 116 -1.86 14.70 14.77
CA THR A 116 -1.29 13.38 15.00
C THR A 116 -1.61 12.57 13.75
N ALA A 117 -0.62 11.90 13.17
CA ALA A 117 -0.83 11.23 11.90
C ALA A 117 -0.07 9.91 11.82
N PHE A 118 -0.67 8.98 11.07
CA PHE A 118 -0.04 7.79 10.51
C PHE A 118 -0.39 7.76 9.03
N TRP A 119 0.64 7.85 8.18
CA TRP A 119 0.43 8.04 6.76
C TRP A 119 1.55 7.41 5.93
N PHE A 120 1.26 7.32 4.64
CA PHE A 120 2.15 6.80 3.61
C PHE A 120 2.42 7.94 2.64
N ASP A 121 3.66 8.29 2.34
CA ASP A 121 4.01 9.27 1.30
C ASP A 121 4.83 8.59 0.19
N SER A 122 4.80 9.23 -0.95
CA SER A 122 5.61 8.98 -2.11
C SER A 122 7.11 8.95 -1.76
N PRO A 123 7.88 8.13 -2.49
CA PRO A 123 9.27 7.91 -2.16
C PRO A 123 10.20 9.03 -2.67
N GLY A 124 11.35 9.17 -1.99
CA GLY A 124 12.43 10.06 -2.38
C GLY A 124 13.45 9.43 -3.36
N PRO A 125 14.60 10.08 -3.61
CA PRO A 125 15.16 11.23 -2.90
C PRO A 125 14.70 12.59 -3.43
N ASP A 126 13.80 12.61 -4.41
CA ASP A 126 13.23 13.81 -5.00
C ASP A 126 11.71 13.70 -5.18
N ILE A 127 11.10 14.75 -5.72
CA ILE A 127 9.64 14.86 -5.88
C ILE A 127 9.09 14.20 -7.14
N ARG A 128 9.84 13.37 -7.87
CA ARG A 128 9.36 12.79 -9.14
C ARG A 128 8.04 12.02 -9.00
N TYR A 129 7.85 11.36 -7.86
CA TYR A 129 6.65 10.58 -7.54
C TYR A 129 5.46 11.46 -7.14
N TYR A 130 5.76 12.62 -6.56
CA TYR A 130 4.77 13.63 -6.25
C TYR A 130 4.26 14.33 -7.53
N LEU A 131 5.16 14.61 -8.47
CA LEU A 131 4.90 15.30 -9.74
C LEU A 131 4.18 14.45 -10.80
N GLN A 132 3.29 15.08 -11.57
CA GLN A 132 2.55 14.41 -12.66
C GLN A 132 3.42 14.19 -13.91
N LYS A 133 3.18 13.10 -14.64
CA LYS A 133 3.85 12.78 -15.90
C LYS A 133 3.66 13.92 -16.90
N GLY A 134 4.77 14.44 -17.42
CA GLY A 134 4.81 15.58 -18.34
C GLY A 134 5.10 16.92 -17.67
N SER A 135 5.08 17.00 -16.34
CA SER A 135 5.58 18.15 -15.59
C SER A 135 7.09 18.06 -15.33
N GLU A 136 7.70 19.22 -15.09
CA GLU A 136 9.09 19.33 -14.68
C GLU A 136 9.26 20.50 -13.70
N VAL A 137 9.87 20.24 -12.55
CA VAL A 137 10.17 21.27 -11.53
C VAL A 137 11.61 21.11 -11.09
N ASP A 138 12.40 22.18 -11.15
CA ASP A 138 13.82 22.18 -10.82
C ASP A 138 14.62 21.04 -11.51
N GLY A 139 14.28 20.75 -12.77
CA GLY A 139 14.91 19.68 -13.58
C GLY A 139 14.44 18.25 -13.24
N ILE A 140 13.52 18.09 -12.30
CA ILE A 140 12.96 16.80 -11.89
C ILE A 140 11.68 16.56 -12.68
N LYS A 141 11.68 15.49 -13.47
CA LYS A 141 10.53 15.09 -14.29
C LYS A 141 9.55 14.29 -13.47
N GLY A 142 8.28 14.68 -13.50
CA GLY A 142 7.21 13.89 -12.91
C GLY A 142 6.99 12.58 -13.65
N ILE A 143 6.70 11.53 -12.89
CA ILE A 143 6.52 10.17 -13.42
C ILE A 143 5.14 9.60 -13.15
N ARG A 144 4.38 10.19 -12.22
CA ARG A 144 3.08 9.71 -11.78
C ARG A 144 1.98 10.07 -12.78
N PRO A 145 1.14 9.15 -13.26
CA PRO A 145 -0.04 9.50 -14.05
C PRO A 145 -0.98 10.45 -13.30
N LYS A 146 -1.64 11.37 -14.01
CA LYS A 146 -2.65 12.26 -13.42
C LYS A 146 -3.73 11.43 -12.72
N GLY A 147 -4.03 11.77 -11.46
CA GLY A 147 -5.05 11.07 -10.65
C GLY A 147 -4.56 9.84 -9.88
N GLN A 148 -3.29 9.41 -10.03
CA GLN A 148 -2.73 8.39 -9.13
C GLN A 148 -2.41 9.04 -7.78
N LEU A 149 -2.58 8.37 -6.65
CA LEU A 149 -2.22 8.97 -5.38
C LEU A 149 -0.70 9.07 -5.19
N PHE A 150 -0.25 10.01 -4.36
CA PHE A 150 1.13 10.08 -3.86
C PHE A 150 1.19 10.02 -2.33
N GLU A 151 0.07 10.20 -1.61
CA GLU A 151 0.04 10.13 -0.14
C GLU A 151 -1.31 9.56 0.34
N ILE A 152 -1.26 8.74 1.39
CA ILE A 152 -2.43 8.16 2.09
C ILE A 152 -2.30 8.49 3.57
N ASP A 153 -3.15 9.39 4.06
CA ASP A 153 -3.33 9.58 5.50
C ASP A 153 -4.31 8.53 6.01
N VAL A 154 -3.80 7.50 6.68
CA VAL A 154 -4.66 6.48 7.33
C VAL A 154 -5.42 7.13 8.47
N PHE A 155 -4.76 8.02 9.20
CA PHE A 155 -5.44 9.08 9.93
C PHE A 155 -4.57 10.33 9.98
N GLU A 156 -5.21 11.48 9.95
CA GLU A 156 -4.66 12.76 10.36
C GLU A 156 -5.66 13.52 11.24
N TYR A 157 -5.16 14.57 11.90
CA TYR A 157 -5.76 15.31 12.99
C TYR A 157 -6.09 14.43 14.20
N ILE A 158 -6.40 15.09 15.32
CA ILE A 158 -6.88 14.39 16.51
C ILE A 158 -8.28 13.78 16.29
N THR A 159 -8.99 14.20 15.23
CA THR A 159 -10.31 13.73 14.84
C THR A 159 -10.29 12.56 13.85
N ALA A 160 -9.11 12.10 13.41
CA ALA A 160 -8.92 10.95 12.52
C ALA A 160 -9.62 11.07 11.15
N GLN A 161 -9.19 12.01 10.33
CA GLN A 161 -9.57 12.07 8.92
C GLN A 161 -8.73 11.09 8.12
N PHE A 162 -9.37 10.33 7.23
CA PHE A 162 -8.73 9.50 6.22
C PHE A 162 -8.67 10.27 4.90
N VAL A 163 -7.48 10.43 4.33
CA VAL A 163 -7.27 11.27 3.14
C VAL A 163 -6.40 10.56 2.11
N ILE A 164 -6.75 10.74 0.84
CA ILE A 164 -5.96 10.29 -0.30
C ILE A 164 -5.57 11.54 -1.11
N HIS A 165 -4.27 11.80 -1.24
CA HIS A 165 -3.74 12.94 -1.99
C HIS A 165 -3.21 12.52 -3.35
N GLY A 166 -3.35 13.38 -4.35
CA GLY A 166 -2.87 13.07 -5.69
C GLY A 166 -3.06 14.15 -6.75
N ASP A 167 -3.82 15.21 -6.48
CA ASP A 167 -3.96 16.32 -7.44
C ASP A 167 -2.94 17.43 -7.18
N VAL A 168 -2.08 17.66 -8.16
CA VAL A 168 -1.05 18.69 -8.18
C VAL A 168 -1.02 19.30 -9.57
N ASP A 169 -0.71 20.59 -9.67
CA ASP A 169 -0.52 21.22 -10.97
C ASP A 169 0.85 20.87 -11.60
N GLU A 170 1.12 21.43 -12.78
CA GLU A 170 2.38 21.26 -13.50
C GLU A 170 3.63 21.80 -12.76
N LYS A 171 3.43 22.57 -11.69
CA LYS A 171 4.49 23.12 -10.84
C LYS A 171 4.63 22.36 -9.53
N GLY A 172 3.88 21.26 -9.35
CA GLY A 172 3.83 20.54 -8.09
C GLY A 172 3.11 21.30 -6.97
N VAL A 173 2.27 22.28 -7.29
CA VAL A 173 1.42 22.91 -6.28
C VAL A 173 0.21 22.01 -6.06
N PHE A 174 0.04 21.57 -4.82
CA PHE A 174 -1.12 20.81 -4.38
C PHE A 174 -2.42 21.55 -4.69
N GLN A 175 -3.38 20.88 -5.31
CA GLN A 175 -4.67 21.47 -5.70
C GLN A 175 -5.80 21.02 -4.78
N HIS A 176 -6.00 19.70 -4.66
CA HIS A 176 -7.00 19.11 -3.77
C HIS A 176 -6.76 17.61 -3.55
N ASN A 177 -7.42 17.07 -2.53
CA ASN A 177 -7.44 15.64 -2.25
C ASN A 177 -8.15 14.88 -3.38
N LEU A 178 -7.75 13.64 -3.66
CA LEU A 178 -8.50 12.73 -4.52
C LEU A 178 -9.75 12.21 -3.78
N ALA A 179 -9.62 11.98 -2.47
CA ALA A 179 -10.73 11.63 -1.60
C ALA A 179 -10.46 12.02 -0.15
N THR A 180 -11.53 12.35 0.57
CA THR A 180 -11.53 12.59 2.02
C THR A 180 -12.69 11.84 2.65
N HIS A 181 -12.45 11.22 3.79
CA HIS A 181 -13.49 10.63 4.61
C HIS A 181 -13.20 10.86 6.10
N ILE A 182 -14.21 11.26 6.86
CA ILE A 182 -14.13 11.41 8.31
C ILE A 182 -15.07 10.36 8.90
N ALA A 183 -14.52 9.46 9.72
CA ALA A 183 -15.31 8.44 10.38
C ALA A 183 -16.18 9.06 11.49
N GLU A 184 -17.46 8.73 11.51
CA GLU A 184 -18.38 9.17 12.56
C GLU A 184 -18.55 8.08 13.62
N GLY A 185 -18.86 8.47 14.86
CA GLY A 185 -19.19 7.53 15.94
C GLY A 185 -18.00 6.94 16.71
N TYR A 186 -16.76 7.38 16.43
CA TYR A 186 -15.56 6.93 17.15
C TYR A 186 -15.00 8.03 18.05
N GLU A 187 -14.68 7.67 19.30
CA GLU A 187 -13.95 8.53 20.22
C GLU A 187 -12.45 8.25 20.10
N HIS A 188 -11.69 9.25 19.64
CA HIS A 188 -10.25 9.10 19.38
C HIS A 188 -9.35 9.61 20.50
N VAL A 189 -9.77 10.69 21.18
CA VAL A 189 -8.93 11.36 22.19
C VAL A 189 -8.86 10.51 23.45
N GLY A 190 -7.65 10.19 23.90
CA GLY A 190 -7.41 9.43 25.12
C GLY A 190 -7.80 7.94 25.07
N LYS A 191 -8.22 7.44 23.90
CA LYS A 191 -8.59 6.03 23.68
C LYS A 191 -7.55 5.31 22.84
N TRP A 192 -7.35 4.02 23.11
CA TRP A 192 -6.63 3.13 22.22
C TRP A 192 -7.53 2.77 21.04
N VAL A 193 -7.10 3.10 19.84
CA VAL A 193 -7.82 2.85 18.59
C VAL A 193 -6.87 2.20 17.60
N THR A 194 -7.31 1.12 16.96
CA THR A 194 -6.59 0.50 15.84
C THR A 194 -7.10 1.10 14.54
N HIS A 195 -6.21 1.68 13.76
CA HIS A 195 -6.48 2.15 12.41
C HIS A 195 -5.81 1.21 11.41
N GLY A 196 -6.49 0.88 10.32
CA GLY A 196 -5.95 -0.03 9.31
C GLY A 196 -6.22 0.42 7.89
N VAL A 197 -5.32 0.09 6.98
CA VAL A 197 -5.49 0.28 5.53
C VAL A 197 -5.14 -1.01 4.80
N LEU A 198 -6.06 -1.52 3.99
CA LEU A 198 -5.77 -2.57 3.00
C LEU A 198 -5.52 -1.91 1.66
N TRP A 199 -4.29 -2.02 1.17
CA TRP A 199 -3.89 -1.57 -0.16
C TRP A 199 -3.61 -2.80 -1.05
N THR A 200 -4.37 -2.90 -2.13
CA THR A 200 -4.26 -3.93 -3.18
C THR A 200 -4.08 -3.26 -4.55
N PRO A 201 -3.77 -3.98 -5.63
CA PRO A 201 -3.64 -3.40 -6.98
C PRO A 201 -4.83 -2.58 -7.47
N THR A 202 -6.04 -2.86 -6.99
CA THR A 202 -7.28 -2.23 -7.48
C THR A 202 -8.10 -1.56 -6.40
N SER A 203 -7.73 -1.70 -5.12
CA SER A 203 -8.50 -1.12 -4.03
C SER A 203 -7.68 -0.62 -2.85
N ILE A 204 -8.25 0.39 -2.19
CA ILE A 204 -7.83 0.91 -0.88
C ILE A 204 -9.03 0.81 0.05
N LYS A 205 -8.87 0.19 1.22
CA LYS A 205 -9.92 0.06 2.23
C LYS A 205 -9.42 0.54 3.58
N HIS A 206 -10.17 1.41 4.24
CA HIS A 206 -9.87 1.96 5.56
C HIS A 206 -10.69 1.26 6.64
N TYR A 207 -10.04 0.94 7.76
CA TYR A 207 -10.61 0.24 8.89
C TYR A 207 -10.35 0.98 10.19
N ILE A 208 -11.30 0.91 11.12
CA ILE A 208 -11.13 1.36 12.50
C ILE A 208 -11.62 0.23 13.42
N ASN A 209 -10.76 -0.21 14.34
CA ASN A 209 -11.01 -1.33 15.27
C ASN A 209 -11.50 -2.63 14.57
N GLY A 210 -11.06 -2.84 13.32
CA GLY A 210 -11.46 -3.99 12.50
C GLY A 210 -12.71 -3.77 11.64
N ASP A 211 -13.48 -2.71 11.89
CA ASP A 211 -14.66 -2.38 11.10
C ASP A 211 -14.25 -1.70 9.79
N LEU A 212 -14.82 -2.14 8.66
CA LEU A 212 -14.63 -1.49 7.36
C LEU A 212 -15.39 -0.16 7.33
N ILE A 213 -14.65 0.94 7.24
CA ILE A 213 -15.20 2.30 7.27
C ILE A 213 -15.44 2.83 5.86
N LYS A 214 -14.46 2.63 4.98
CA LYS A 214 -14.52 3.14 3.61
C LYS A 214 -13.74 2.24 2.66
N GLU A 215 -14.28 2.07 1.46
CA GLU A 215 -13.65 1.32 0.38
C GLU A 215 -13.63 2.15 -0.90
N TYR A 216 -12.49 2.12 -1.58
CA TYR A 216 -12.30 2.66 -2.92
C TYR A 216 -11.80 1.53 -3.82
N ALA A 217 -12.71 0.87 -4.54
CA ALA A 217 -12.43 -0.36 -5.31
C ALA A 217 -12.92 -0.30 -6.78
N ASN A 218 -13.14 0.89 -7.34
CA ASN A 218 -13.57 1.02 -8.73
C ASN A 218 -12.41 0.69 -9.68
N LYS A 219 -12.49 -0.47 -10.35
CA LYS A 219 -11.47 -0.93 -11.31
C LYS A 219 -11.32 -0.03 -12.54
N ASN A 220 -12.23 0.90 -12.80
CA ASN A 220 -12.12 1.92 -13.86
C ASN A 220 -11.62 3.28 -13.34
N ASN A 221 -11.29 3.37 -12.04
CA ASN A 221 -10.74 4.54 -11.36
C ASN A 221 -9.90 4.09 -10.15
N ILE A 222 -8.75 3.49 -10.44
CA ILE A 222 -7.85 2.86 -9.46
C ILE A 222 -7.04 3.95 -8.74
N TYR A 223 -7.19 4.05 -7.43
CA TYR A 223 -6.38 4.95 -6.61
C TYR A 223 -5.03 4.36 -6.23
N SER A 224 -4.97 3.04 -6.03
CA SER A 224 -3.80 2.33 -5.50
C SER A 224 -2.50 2.68 -6.24
N PRO A 225 -1.42 3.03 -5.52
CA PRO A 225 -0.12 3.23 -6.14
C PRO A 225 0.44 1.89 -6.60
N ASN A 226 1.40 1.92 -7.51
CA ASN A 226 2.15 0.75 -7.97
C ASN A 226 3.64 0.85 -7.64
N HIS A 227 3.97 1.56 -6.58
CA HIS A 227 5.32 1.82 -6.12
C HIS A 227 5.35 1.77 -4.59
N PHE A 228 6.53 1.62 -4.01
CA PHE A 228 6.67 1.66 -2.55
C PHE A 228 6.27 3.03 -1.99
N MET A 229 5.79 3.05 -0.76
CA MET A 229 5.35 4.26 -0.07
C MET A 229 6.02 4.32 1.30
N ASN A 230 6.71 5.41 1.61
CA ASN A 230 7.33 5.57 2.92
C ASN A 230 6.27 5.67 4.01
N VAL A 231 6.41 4.91 5.09
CA VAL A 231 5.54 4.99 6.27
C VAL A 231 6.05 6.05 7.23
N PHE A 232 5.13 6.86 7.75
CA PHE A 232 5.41 7.86 8.75
C PHE A 232 4.47 7.75 9.94
N LEU A 233 4.97 8.23 11.07
CA LEU A 233 4.24 8.36 12.31
C LEU A 233 4.63 9.67 12.98
N GLY A 234 3.68 10.54 13.33
CA GLY A 234 4.02 11.88 13.80
C GLY A 234 3.02 12.55 14.76
N ALA A 235 3.54 13.38 15.65
CA ALA A 235 2.80 14.32 16.49
C ALA A 235 3.28 15.76 16.25
N TYR A 236 2.33 16.69 16.16
CA TYR A 236 2.56 18.06 15.68
C TYR A 236 1.85 19.07 16.57
N GLY A 237 2.50 20.20 16.78
CA GLY A 237 1.88 21.35 17.43
C GLY A 237 2.88 22.37 17.95
N SER A 238 2.37 23.41 18.58
CA SER A 238 3.14 24.43 19.31
C SER A 238 2.28 25.06 20.41
N GLU A 239 2.93 25.71 21.39
CA GLU A 239 2.25 26.43 22.49
C GLU A 239 1.29 25.54 23.30
N GLY A 240 1.82 24.46 23.87
CA GLY A 240 1.03 23.39 24.50
C GLY A 240 1.63 22.01 24.22
N GLY A 241 0.88 20.96 24.56
CA GLY A 241 1.33 19.57 24.43
C GLY A 241 0.45 18.76 23.49
N VAL A 242 1.06 18.00 22.59
CA VAL A 242 0.39 16.97 21.77
C VAL A 242 1.21 15.71 21.86
N ASN A 243 0.57 14.57 22.09
CA ASN A 243 1.27 13.30 22.13
C ASN A 243 0.48 12.17 21.49
N MET A 244 1.21 11.21 20.94
CA MET A 244 0.69 9.99 20.35
C MET A 244 1.52 8.82 20.86
N GLU A 245 0.87 7.99 21.66
CA GLU A 245 1.38 6.70 22.06
C GLU A 245 1.01 5.67 21.00
N VAL A 246 1.93 4.77 20.69
CA VAL A 246 1.76 3.71 19.70
C VAL A 246 2.21 2.39 20.32
N ASP A 247 1.26 1.47 20.37
CA ASP A 247 1.43 0.10 20.86
C ASP A 247 2.21 -0.69 19.80
N TYR A 248 1.69 -0.74 18.57
CA TYR A 248 2.36 -1.41 17.47
C TYR A 248 2.01 -0.80 16.11
N ILE A 249 2.83 -1.12 15.11
CA ILE A 249 2.48 -1.10 13.69
C ILE A 249 2.74 -2.50 13.12
N ARG A 250 1.77 -3.07 12.41
CA ARG A 250 1.91 -4.37 11.75
C ARG A 250 1.51 -4.28 10.30
N ALA A 251 2.30 -4.92 9.45
CA ALA A 251 2.08 -5.03 8.02
C ALA A 251 1.95 -6.49 7.63
N TYR A 252 0.88 -6.79 6.91
CA TYR A 252 0.49 -8.12 6.50
C TYR A 252 0.38 -8.20 4.99
N SER A 253 0.75 -9.34 4.43
CA SER A 253 0.57 -9.65 3.01
C SER A 253 -0.06 -11.03 2.87
N TRP A 254 -0.63 -11.31 1.70
CA TRP A 254 -0.84 -12.71 1.36
C TRP A 254 0.52 -13.34 1.09
N PRO A 255 0.84 -14.48 1.72
CA PRO A 255 2.16 -15.08 1.58
C PRO A 255 2.39 -15.54 0.15
N LEU A 256 3.59 -15.27 -0.33
CA LEU A 256 4.14 -15.79 -1.58
C LEU A 256 5.11 -16.91 -1.22
N LYS A 257 5.01 -18.05 -1.90
CA LYS A 257 5.75 -19.27 -1.55
C LYS A 257 6.44 -19.82 -2.79
N ASN A 258 7.61 -20.41 -2.62
CA ASN A 258 8.32 -21.16 -3.67
C ASN A 258 8.44 -20.38 -4.99
N GLU A 259 8.87 -19.12 -4.92
CA GLU A 259 9.06 -18.24 -6.10
C GLU A 259 7.77 -17.83 -6.86
N ASN A 260 6.61 -18.30 -6.40
CA ASN A 260 5.32 -17.92 -6.96
C ASN A 260 4.94 -16.47 -6.59
N GLU A 261 4.58 -15.69 -7.60
CA GLU A 261 4.13 -14.30 -7.49
C GLU A 261 2.61 -14.17 -7.26
N LEU A 262 1.86 -15.29 -7.25
CA LEU A 262 0.43 -15.34 -6.93
C LEU A 262 0.16 -15.84 -5.50
N PRO A 263 -0.55 -15.08 -4.68
CA PRO A 263 -1.08 -15.60 -3.43
C PRO A 263 -2.26 -16.56 -3.63
N ASN A 264 -2.41 -17.50 -2.68
CA ASN A 264 -3.48 -18.51 -2.63
C ASN A 264 -3.66 -19.28 -3.96
N PRO A 265 -2.59 -19.89 -4.50
CA PRO A 265 -2.62 -20.55 -5.81
C PRO A 265 -3.45 -21.85 -5.83
N ASP A 266 -3.57 -22.50 -4.67
CA ASP A 266 -4.13 -23.84 -4.45
C ASP A 266 -5.48 -23.81 -3.72
N PHE A 267 -5.96 -22.60 -3.38
CA PHE A 267 -7.21 -22.38 -2.64
C PHE A 267 -7.27 -23.07 -1.26
N GLU A 268 -6.12 -23.45 -0.69
CA GLU A 268 -6.01 -24.12 0.61
C GLU A 268 -5.98 -23.13 1.80
N ALA A 269 -5.88 -21.83 1.53
CA ALA A 269 -5.84 -20.83 2.59
C ALA A 269 -7.16 -20.78 3.38
N LYS A 270 -7.06 -20.57 4.71
CA LYS A 270 -8.19 -20.47 5.67
C LYS A 270 -9.27 -19.42 5.32
N GLY A 271 -9.08 -18.62 4.27
CA GLY A 271 -9.95 -17.51 3.88
C GLY A 271 -10.83 -17.73 2.65
N GLY A 272 -10.79 -18.91 2.01
CA GLY A 272 -11.57 -19.19 0.80
C GLY A 272 -10.93 -18.62 -0.47
N LEU A 273 -11.76 -18.17 -1.42
CA LEU A 273 -11.34 -17.70 -2.75
C LEU A 273 -10.36 -16.50 -2.71
N PRO A 274 -10.51 -15.48 -1.84
CA PRO A 274 -9.63 -14.31 -1.83
C PRO A 274 -8.13 -14.65 -1.73
N PRO A 275 -7.26 -13.90 -2.42
CA PRO A 275 -7.54 -12.65 -3.13
C PRO A 275 -8.05 -12.82 -4.56
N TRP A 276 -8.37 -14.04 -5.00
CA TRP A 276 -9.13 -14.22 -6.23
C TRP A 276 -10.54 -13.65 -6.05
N GLU A 277 -11.02 -13.01 -7.11
CA GLU A 277 -12.36 -12.45 -7.24
C GLU A 277 -13.14 -13.22 -8.31
N GLY A 278 -14.47 -13.18 -8.24
CA GLY A 278 -15.34 -13.80 -9.24
C GLY A 278 -16.37 -14.74 -8.63
N GLU A 279 -16.90 -15.64 -9.44
CA GLU A 279 -18.09 -16.44 -9.09
C GLU A 279 -17.80 -17.95 -9.00
N ALA A 280 -16.53 -18.33 -8.83
CA ALA A 280 -16.18 -19.71 -8.52
C ALA A 280 -16.64 -20.12 -7.12
N ARG A 281 -16.90 -21.41 -6.97
CA ARG A 281 -17.11 -22.06 -5.67
C ARG A 281 -15.86 -22.89 -5.39
N LEU A 282 -15.41 -22.95 -4.15
CA LEU A 282 -14.35 -23.88 -3.79
C LEU A 282 -14.92 -25.28 -3.59
N GLU A 283 -14.30 -26.27 -4.20
CA GLU A 283 -14.72 -27.66 -4.12
C GLU A 283 -13.56 -28.54 -3.63
N VAL A 284 -13.78 -29.23 -2.52
CA VAL A 284 -12.81 -30.12 -1.88
C VAL A 284 -12.71 -31.44 -2.65
N GLY A 285 -11.51 -31.94 -2.93
CA GLY A 285 -11.33 -33.24 -3.57
C GLY A 285 -11.36 -33.22 -5.10
N SER A 286 -11.61 -32.06 -5.69
CA SER A 286 -11.78 -31.89 -7.14
C SER A 286 -10.56 -31.28 -7.84
N GLY A 287 -9.56 -30.83 -7.07
CA GLY A 287 -8.27 -30.32 -7.56
C GLY A 287 -7.22 -31.39 -7.85
N GLU A 288 -6.00 -30.94 -8.11
CA GLU A 288 -4.87 -31.82 -8.42
C GLU A 288 -4.55 -32.76 -7.24
N GLY A 289 -4.60 -34.07 -7.49
CA GLY A 289 -4.35 -35.05 -6.43
C GLY A 289 -5.40 -35.06 -5.32
N GLY A 290 -6.56 -34.43 -5.52
CA GLY A 290 -7.65 -34.38 -4.53
C GLY A 290 -7.58 -33.17 -3.58
N SER A 291 -6.83 -32.12 -3.93
CA SER A 291 -6.85 -30.81 -3.29
C SER A 291 -8.18 -30.06 -3.52
N HIS A 292 -8.28 -28.84 -2.97
CA HIS A 292 -9.30 -27.90 -3.36
C HIS A 292 -9.16 -27.43 -4.81
N ALA A 293 -10.27 -27.07 -5.45
CA ALA A 293 -10.26 -26.40 -6.74
C ALA A 293 -11.30 -25.27 -6.78
N ALA A 294 -11.01 -24.24 -7.57
CA ALA A 294 -12.01 -23.28 -8.00
C ALA A 294 -12.90 -23.92 -9.07
N ALA A 295 -14.10 -24.34 -8.67
CA ALA A 295 -15.15 -24.82 -9.55
C ALA A 295 -15.87 -23.65 -10.20
N LEU A 296 -15.66 -23.48 -11.50
CA LEU A 296 -16.14 -22.38 -12.31
C LEU A 296 -17.35 -22.81 -13.15
N PRO A 297 -18.58 -22.37 -12.83
CA PRO A 297 -19.75 -22.70 -13.62
C PRO A 297 -19.67 -22.13 -15.05
N VAL A 298 -20.47 -22.68 -15.97
CA VAL A 298 -20.53 -22.22 -17.36
C VAL A 298 -20.81 -20.72 -17.43
N GLY A 299 -19.98 -20.00 -18.21
CA GLY A 299 -20.09 -18.56 -18.41
C GLY A 299 -19.57 -17.69 -17.27
N LYS A 300 -19.09 -18.28 -16.16
CA LYS A 300 -18.52 -17.57 -15.01
C LYS A 300 -17.02 -17.38 -15.14
N GLN A 301 -16.48 -16.47 -14.34
CA GLN A 301 -15.04 -16.19 -14.31
C GLN A 301 -14.47 -16.08 -12.89
N ILE A 302 -13.15 -16.28 -12.80
CA ILE A 302 -12.33 -15.77 -11.69
C ILE A 302 -11.25 -14.88 -12.24
N GLU A 303 -10.83 -13.90 -11.45
CA GLU A 303 -9.70 -13.05 -11.77
C GLU A 303 -8.90 -12.67 -10.53
N GLN A 304 -7.63 -12.35 -10.73
CA GLN A 304 -6.79 -11.74 -9.71
C GLN A 304 -5.97 -10.63 -10.35
N TYR A 305 -5.82 -9.53 -9.62
CA TYR A 305 -4.89 -8.46 -9.97
C TYR A 305 -3.65 -8.59 -9.09
N VAL A 306 -2.46 -8.50 -9.70
CA VAL A 306 -1.17 -8.68 -9.03
C VAL A 306 -0.18 -7.59 -9.42
N TYR A 307 0.78 -7.34 -8.52
CA TYR A 307 1.96 -6.52 -8.80
C TYR A 307 3.12 -7.42 -9.25
N LEU A 308 3.53 -7.28 -10.51
CA LEU A 308 4.69 -7.98 -11.09
C LEU A 308 5.81 -6.99 -11.43
N ASP A 309 7.04 -7.47 -11.57
CA ASP A 309 8.12 -6.65 -12.10
C ASP A 309 7.86 -6.31 -13.58
N PRO A 310 8.12 -5.06 -14.02
CA PRO A 310 7.90 -4.64 -15.40
C PRO A 310 8.96 -5.20 -16.34
N GLN A 311 8.61 -5.33 -17.63
CA GLN A 311 9.50 -5.88 -18.67
C GLN A 311 10.14 -7.22 -18.32
N GLN A 312 9.52 -8.00 -17.43
CA GLN A 312 10.01 -9.29 -17.00
C GLN A 312 9.23 -10.41 -17.70
N ALA A 313 9.96 -11.47 -18.06
CA ALA A 313 9.37 -12.69 -18.59
C ALA A 313 8.89 -13.58 -17.44
N TYR A 314 7.69 -14.11 -17.60
CA TYR A 314 7.05 -14.99 -16.62
C TYR A 314 6.49 -16.25 -17.27
N LEU A 315 6.26 -17.25 -16.43
CA LEU A 315 5.49 -18.45 -16.73
C LEU A 315 4.27 -18.48 -15.80
N LEU A 316 3.07 -18.46 -16.38
CA LEU A 316 1.85 -18.85 -15.68
C LEU A 316 1.67 -20.35 -15.84
N GLU A 317 1.55 -21.07 -14.73
CA GLU A 317 1.18 -22.48 -14.67
C GLU A 317 -0.16 -22.64 -13.95
N TYR A 318 -0.94 -23.63 -14.35
CA TYR A 318 -2.15 -24.03 -13.63
C TYR A 318 -2.53 -25.46 -13.98
N TRP A 319 -3.14 -26.14 -13.01
CA TRP A 319 -3.86 -27.37 -13.27
C TRP A 319 -5.30 -27.05 -13.66
N GLY A 320 -5.81 -27.73 -14.69
CA GLY A 320 -7.18 -27.56 -15.15
C GLY A 320 -7.85 -28.87 -15.52
N LYS A 321 -9.13 -29.02 -15.15
CA LYS A 321 -9.94 -30.21 -15.42
C LYS A 321 -11.34 -29.86 -15.90
N SER A 322 -11.84 -30.64 -16.86
CA SER A 322 -13.19 -30.59 -17.45
C SER A 322 -13.52 -29.26 -18.15
N SER A 323 -14.31 -29.34 -19.23
CA SER A 323 -14.79 -28.18 -20.00
C SER A 323 -13.69 -27.40 -20.76
N SER A 324 -14.05 -26.21 -21.24
CA SER A 324 -13.17 -25.28 -21.93
C SER A 324 -13.13 -23.95 -21.19
N ILE A 325 -11.95 -23.35 -21.09
CA ILE A 325 -11.75 -22.04 -20.53
C ILE A 325 -11.14 -21.07 -21.55
N GLU A 326 -11.33 -19.79 -21.34
CA GLU A 326 -10.56 -18.72 -21.95
C GLU A 326 -9.74 -18.06 -20.85
N LEU A 327 -8.42 -18.03 -21.03
CA LEU A 327 -7.50 -17.32 -20.16
C LEU A 327 -7.11 -15.99 -20.80
N GLU A 328 -7.17 -14.93 -20.03
CA GLU A 328 -6.65 -13.60 -20.37
C GLU A 328 -5.59 -13.16 -19.37
N ILE A 329 -4.49 -12.63 -19.89
CA ILE A 329 -3.44 -11.95 -19.14
C ILE A 329 -3.35 -10.54 -19.71
N ASP A 330 -3.62 -9.54 -18.87
CA ASP A 330 -3.66 -8.14 -19.30
C ASP A 330 -2.77 -7.26 -18.45
N ASP A 331 -2.06 -6.36 -19.10
CA ASP A 331 -1.50 -5.19 -18.45
C ASP A 331 -2.63 -4.24 -18.06
N VAL A 332 -2.59 -3.72 -16.84
CA VAL A 332 -3.55 -2.73 -16.35
C VAL A 332 -2.91 -1.36 -16.34
N THR A 333 -3.60 -0.38 -16.92
CA THR A 333 -3.17 1.02 -16.90
C THR A 333 -3.49 1.62 -15.52
N PRO A 334 -2.51 2.19 -14.80
CA PRO A 334 -2.78 2.86 -13.53
C PRO A 334 -3.84 3.97 -13.69
N VAL A 335 -4.62 4.22 -12.63
CA VAL A 335 -5.74 5.18 -12.62
C VAL A 335 -6.93 4.73 -13.45
N SER A 336 -6.81 4.62 -14.78
CA SER A 336 -7.96 4.29 -15.63
C SER A 336 -8.41 2.84 -15.54
N GLY A 337 -7.51 1.94 -15.13
CA GLY A 337 -7.74 0.49 -15.15
C GLY A 337 -7.89 -0.11 -16.55
N ALA A 338 -7.59 0.66 -17.60
CA ALA A 338 -7.70 0.19 -18.97
C ALA A 338 -6.79 -1.02 -19.20
N LEU A 339 -7.34 -2.06 -19.82
CA LEU A 339 -6.67 -3.34 -20.02
C LEU A 339 -6.02 -3.41 -21.39
N THR A 340 -4.79 -3.89 -21.43
CA THR A 340 -4.08 -4.23 -22.67
C THR A 340 -3.72 -5.70 -22.64
N THR A 341 -4.38 -6.50 -23.48
CA THR A 341 -4.16 -7.95 -23.50
C THR A 341 -2.77 -8.31 -23.97
N ILE A 342 -2.01 -8.94 -23.08
CA ILE A 342 -0.71 -9.55 -23.34
C ILE A 342 -0.91 -10.91 -23.99
N ARG A 343 -1.86 -11.69 -23.45
CA ARG A 343 -2.16 -13.04 -23.91
C ARG A 343 -3.65 -13.31 -23.75
N ARG A 344 -4.27 -13.87 -24.80
CA ARG A 344 -5.57 -14.53 -24.73
C ARG A 344 -5.42 -15.93 -25.29
N GLN A 345 -5.84 -16.94 -24.54
CA GLN A 345 -5.69 -18.34 -24.93
C GLN A 345 -6.94 -19.14 -24.57
N PRO A 346 -7.71 -19.62 -25.57
CA PRO A 346 -8.70 -20.65 -25.32
C PRO A 346 -7.98 -21.97 -25.00
N GLN A 347 -8.47 -22.69 -24.02
CA GLN A 347 -7.90 -23.95 -23.56
C GLN A 347 -9.02 -24.97 -23.34
N LEU A 348 -8.94 -26.10 -24.05
CA LEU A 348 -9.72 -27.28 -23.72
C LEU A 348 -9.02 -28.02 -22.57
N LEU A 349 -9.75 -28.28 -21.50
CA LEU A 349 -9.27 -28.99 -20.32
C LEU A 349 -9.62 -30.47 -20.44
N SER A 350 -8.70 -31.33 -20.02
CA SER A 350 -8.94 -32.77 -20.05
C SER A 350 -9.90 -33.19 -18.93
N GLY A 351 -10.73 -34.22 -19.16
CA GLY A 351 -11.65 -34.72 -18.14
C GLY A 351 -10.94 -35.33 -16.91
N ASN A 352 -9.69 -35.76 -17.06
CA ASN A 352 -8.86 -36.28 -15.97
C ASN A 352 -8.02 -35.20 -15.28
N GLY A 353 -7.98 -33.99 -15.82
CA GLY A 353 -7.12 -32.91 -15.37
C GLY A 353 -5.71 -32.98 -15.95
N SER A 354 -5.14 -31.82 -16.23
CA SER A 354 -3.78 -31.68 -16.77
C SER A 354 -3.16 -30.34 -16.39
N GLN A 355 -1.82 -30.32 -16.36
CA GLN A 355 -1.05 -29.09 -16.20
C GLN A 355 -0.99 -28.29 -17.51
N HIS A 356 -1.11 -26.97 -17.39
CA HIS A 356 -1.06 -26.02 -18.49
C HIS A 356 -0.03 -24.93 -18.20
N ARG A 357 0.66 -24.47 -19.24
CA ARG A 357 1.82 -23.56 -19.14
C ARG A 357 1.75 -22.47 -20.19
N ILE A 358 1.83 -21.21 -19.76
CA ILE A 358 1.71 -20.04 -20.64
C ILE A 358 2.79 -19.03 -20.30
N ALA A 359 3.65 -18.77 -21.29
CA ALA A 359 4.65 -17.72 -21.20
C ALA A 359 4.03 -16.35 -21.52
N PHE A 360 4.41 -15.33 -20.77
CA PHE A 360 4.05 -13.95 -21.06
C PHE A 360 5.13 -12.98 -20.58
N ASN A 361 5.13 -11.77 -21.14
CA ASN A 361 6.02 -10.69 -20.73
C ASN A 361 5.17 -9.50 -20.30
N THR A 362 5.45 -8.94 -19.13
CA THR A 362 4.79 -7.71 -18.66
C THR A 362 5.24 -6.49 -19.47
N GLY A 363 4.38 -5.49 -19.60
CA GLY A 363 4.72 -4.24 -20.26
C GLY A 363 5.75 -3.37 -19.54
N THR A 364 5.97 -2.18 -20.09
CA THR A 364 6.88 -1.17 -19.52
C THR A 364 6.27 -0.44 -18.33
N GLU A 365 7.14 0.00 -17.43
CA GLU A 365 6.82 0.86 -16.30
C GLU A 365 8.07 1.66 -15.89
N VAL A 366 7.90 2.74 -15.13
CA VAL A 366 9.01 3.51 -14.57
C VAL A 366 9.83 2.64 -13.60
N ALA A 367 11.16 2.79 -13.61
CA ALA A 367 12.06 2.00 -12.77
C ALA A 367 11.66 2.09 -11.27
N ALA A 368 11.76 0.96 -10.56
CA ALA A 368 11.31 0.71 -9.18
C ALA A 368 9.79 0.57 -8.97
N ASN A 369 8.95 0.91 -9.95
CA ASN A 369 7.51 0.65 -9.88
C ASN A 369 7.21 -0.79 -10.34
N LYS A 370 6.10 -1.33 -9.85
CA LYS A 370 5.53 -2.61 -10.27
C LYS A 370 4.53 -2.41 -11.40
N LYS A 371 4.40 -3.42 -12.25
CA LYS A 371 3.32 -3.51 -13.23
C LYS A 371 2.09 -4.14 -12.57
N ILE A 372 0.92 -3.53 -12.76
CA ILE A 372 -0.35 -4.17 -12.38
C ILE A 372 -0.76 -5.09 -13.54
N VAL A 373 -0.96 -6.37 -13.25
CA VAL A 373 -1.38 -7.39 -14.21
C VAL A 373 -2.65 -8.05 -13.72
N ARG A 374 -3.60 -8.26 -14.64
CA ARG A 374 -4.81 -9.05 -14.41
C ARG A 374 -4.63 -10.44 -15.01
N ILE A 375 -4.95 -11.46 -14.23
CA ILE A 375 -5.08 -12.84 -14.68
C ILE A 375 -6.56 -13.21 -14.57
N LEU A 376 -7.18 -13.60 -15.68
CA LEU A 376 -8.59 -13.95 -15.74
C LEU A 376 -8.76 -15.32 -16.36
N PHE A 377 -9.56 -16.17 -15.71
CA PHE A 377 -10.03 -17.43 -16.28
C PHE A 377 -11.55 -17.38 -16.40
N LYS A 378 -12.06 -17.66 -17.59
CA LYS A 378 -13.50 -17.70 -17.87
C LYS A 378 -13.89 -19.06 -18.42
N ASN A 379 -14.93 -19.68 -17.87
CA ASN A 379 -15.48 -20.90 -18.43
C ASN A 379 -16.34 -20.57 -19.65
N VAL A 380 -15.91 -21.05 -20.82
CA VAL A 380 -16.58 -20.87 -22.12
C VAL A 380 -17.10 -22.18 -22.69
N GLY A 381 -16.98 -23.28 -21.94
CA GLY A 381 -17.45 -24.60 -22.32
C GLY A 381 -18.90 -24.85 -21.93
N GLN A 382 -19.25 -26.14 -21.78
CA GLN A 382 -20.63 -26.60 -21.52
C GLN A 382 -20.80 -27.27 -20.14
N GLU A 383 -19.69 -27.49 -19.43
CA GLU A 383 -19.65 -28.09 -18.10
C GLU A 383 -18.87 -27.18 -17.14
N THR A 384 -18.93 -27.46 -15.85
CA THR A 384 -18.07 -26.79 -14.85
C THR A 384 -16.59 -27.08 -15.16
N ALA A 385 -15.77 -26.03 -15.16
CA ALA A 385 -14.32 -26.14 -15.22
C ALA A 385 -13.74 -26.08 -13.81
N TYR A 386 -12.71 -26.85 -13.53
CA TYR A 386 -11.98 -26.84 -12.25
C TYR A 386 -10.57 -26.32 -12.48
N LEU A 387 -10.15 -25.37 -11.64
CA LEU A 387 -8.82 -24.76 -11.68
C LEU A 387 -8.16 -24.91 -10.32
N ASP A 388 -6.87 -25.22 -10.33
CA ASP A 388 -6.05 -25.42 -9.14
C ASP A 388 -4.57 -25.12 -9.45
N ASN A 389 -3.74 -24.94 -8.42
CA ASN A 389 -2.30 -24.72 -8.48
C ASN A 389 -1.90 -23.63 -9.49
N ILE A 390 -2.55 -22.48 -9.41
CA ILE A 390 -2.33 -21.35 -10.33
C ILE A 390 -1.13 -20.54 -9.86
N THR A 391 0.02 -20.68 -10.52
CA THR A 391 1.28 -20.02 -10.13
C THR A 391 1.84 -19.11 -11.23
N ILE A 392 2.54 -18.05 -10.84
CA ILE A 392 3.32 -17.20 -11.73
C ILE A 392 4.76 -17.19 -11.24
N GLU A 393 5.69 -17.61 -12.09
CA GLU A 393 7.12 -17.65 -11.76
C GLU A 393 7.92 -16.85 -12.79
N LYS A 394 9.03 -16.25 -12.34
CA LYS A 394 9.97 -15.56 -13.23
C LYS A 394 10.74 -16.59 -14.06
N LYS A 395 11.00 -16.25 -15.33
CA LYS A 395 11.82 -17.06 -16.23
C LYS A 395 13.28 -16.67 -16.25
#